data_AF-A0AB39RZN8-F1
#
_entry.id   AF-A0AB39RZN8-F1
#
_cell.length_a   1.000
_cell.length_b   1.000
_cell.length_c   1.000
_cell.angle_alpha   90.00
_cell.angle_beta   90.00
_cell.angle_gamma   90.00
#
_symmetry.space_group_name_H-M   'P 1'
#
loop_
_entity.id
_entity.type
_entity.pdbx_description
1 polymer ?
#
loop_
_entity_poly.entity_id
_entity_poly.type
_entity_poly.pdbx_seq_one_letter_code
_entity_poly.pdbx_strand_id
1 'polypeptide(L)'
;MTQTWEHAKRVSHIQPKPGNFYYGSCGTTLYAAVRFEAGAGATGDDRVQLQDEGSGLQFFRFTPGTGWWFVGSDAYPATDDCSRFAPVALARQWNCS
;
A
#
# COMPACT_ATOMS: atom_id res chain seq x y z
N MET A 1 0.49 7.16 12.21
CA MET A 1 0.68 8.14 11.12
C MET A 1 0.33 7.47 9.81
N THR A 2 -0.96 7.20 9.60
CA THR A 2 -1.45 6.24 8.59
C THR A 2 -2.00 6.97 7.35
N GLN A 3 -2.43 8.22 7.51
CA GLN A 3 -3.19 8.94 6.49
C GLN A 3 -2.40 9.43 5.26
N THR A 4 -1.07 9.61 5.34
CA THR A 4 -0.35 10.36 4.28
C THR A 4 -0.14 9.55 3.00
N TRP A 5 -0.01 8.23 3.08
CA TRP A 5 0.13 7.36 1.90
C TRP A 5 -1.22 6.98 1.28
N GLU A 6 -2.30 6.95 2.07
CA GLU A 6 -3.68 6.67 1.60
C GLU A 6 -4.10 7.68 0.51
N HIS A 7 -3.75 8.95 0.69
CA HIS A 7 -4.03 10.01 -0.27
C HIS A 7 -3.24 9.91 -1.58
N ALA A 8 -2.16 9.12 -1.64
CA ALA A 8 -1.33 9.04 -2.84
C ALA A 8 -2.04 8.37 -4.03
N LYS A 9 -3.08 7.55 -3.79
CA LYS A 9 -3.91 6.96 -4.87
C LYS A 9 -5.15 7.78 -5.23
N ARG A 10 -5.48 8.83 -4.46
CA ARG A 10 -6.66 9.69 -4.65
C ARG A 10 -7.99 8.93 -4.66
N VAL A 11 -8.08 7.78 -3.98
CA VAL A 11 -9.34 7.07 -3.79
C VAL A 11 -9.95 7.50 -2.47
N SER A 12 -11.24 7.83 -2.49
CA SER A 12 -11.99 8.28 -1.32
C SER A 12 -12.55 7.11 -0.53
N HIS A 13 -12.75 7.30 0.78
CA HIS A 13 -13.38 6.31 1.67
C HIS A 13 -12.75 4.90 1.64
N ILE A 14 -11.42 4.83 1.56
CA ILE A 14 -10.66 3.58 1.72
C ILE A 14 -9.94 3.57 3.07
N GLN A 15 -9.70 2.39 3.62
CA GLN A 15 -8.91 2.22 4.83
C GLN A 15 -7.98 1.01 4.73
N PRO A 16 -6.84 1.01 5.44
CA PRO A 16 -5.99 -0.17 5.54
C PRO A 16 -6.78 -1.35 6.09
N LYS A 17 -6.77 -2.45 5.35
CA LYS A 17 -7.28 -3.74 5.81
C LYS A 17 -6.42 -4.23 6.97
N PRO A 18 -7.03 -4.55 8.14
CA PRO A 18 -6.28 -5.11 9.26
C PRO A 18 -5.52 -6.39 8.88
N GLY A 19 -4.31 -6.54 9.43
CA GLY A 19 -3.52 -7.78 9.32
C GLY A 19 -2.56 -7.88 8.14
N ASN A 20 -2.51 -6.89 7.24
CA ASN A 20 -1.56 -6.86 6.11
C ASN A 20 -1.08 -5.43 5.82
N PHE A 21 -0.43 -4.83 6.82
CA PHE A 21 0.19 -3.51 6.71
C PHE A 21 1.67 -3.63 7.05
N TYR A 22 2.51 -3.27 6.09
CA TYR A 22 3.96 -3.24 6.22
C TYR A 22 4.43 -1.80 6.16
N TYR A 23 5.32 -1.43 7.08
CA TYR A 23 5.92 -0.11 7.14
C TYR A 23 7.34 -0.18 7.66
N GLY A 24 8.22 0.67 7.12
CA GLY A 24 9.63 0.65 7.45
C GLY A 24 10.45 1.58 6.57
N SER A 25 11.76 1.54 6.73
CA SER A 25 12.67 2.45 6.05
C SER A 25 13.94 1.75 5.60
N CYS A 26 14.56 2.31 4.56
CA CYS A 26 15.92 1.99 4.15
C CYS A 26 16.65 3.30 3.87
N GLY A 27 17.59 3.66 4.74
CA GLY A 27 18.19 5.00 4.75
C GLY A 27 17.12 6.07 5.02
N THR A 28 17.02 7.07 4.14
CA THR A 28 16.06 8.18 4.25
C THR A 28 14.74 7.91 3.53
N THR A 29 14.60 6.76 2.85
CA THR A 29 13.39 6.40 2.11
C THR A 29 12.48 5.57 3.00
N LEU A 30 11.20 5.93 3.09
CA LEU A 30 10.18 5.12 3.77
C LEU A 30 9.43 4.29 2.74
N TYR A 31 9.01 3.11 3.17
CA TYR A 31 8.26 2.17 2.35
C TYR A 31 7.01 1.76 3.12
N ALA A 32 5.90 1.63 2.40
CA ALA A 32 4.68 1.04 2.93
C ALA A 32 4.10 0.05 1.91
N ALA A 33 3.56 -1.06 2.40
CA ALA A 33 2.77 -1.98 1.60
C ALA A 33 1.46 -2.29 2.35
N VAL A 34 0.34 -2.13 1.68
CA VAL A 34 -0.97 -2.12 2.34
C VAL A 34 -2.05 -2.67 1.44
N ARG A 35 -2.91 -3.53 1.98
CA ARG A 35 -4.19 -3.84 1.35
C ARG A 35 -5.23 -2.84 1.81
N PHE A 36 -6.07 -2.37 0.91
CA PHE A 36 -7.18 -1.50 1.24
C PHE A 36 -8.49 -2.26 1.26
N GLU A 37 -9.41 -1.77 2.08
CA GLU A 37 -10.82 -2.15 2.06
C GLU A 37 -11.69 -0.89 2.05
N ALA A 38 -12.98 -1.09 1.73
CA ALA A 38 -13.97 -0.02 1.80
C ALA A 38 -14.08 0.49 3.24
N GLY A 39 -13.82 1.78 3.43
CA GLY A 39 -14.04 2.49 4.68
C GLY A 39 -15.50 2.89 4.88
N ALA A 40 -15.77 3.50 6.03
CA ALA A 40 -17.09 4.04 6.33
C ALA A 40 -17.50 5.12 5.30
N GLY A 41 -18.70 5.00 4.72
CA GLY A 41 -19.21 5.93 3.72
C GLY A 41 -18.83 5.61 2.27
N ALA A 42 -18.14 4.49 2.01
CA ALA A 42 -17.81 4.07 0.66
C ALA A 42 -19.06 3.94 -0.24
N THR A 43 -19.04 4.69 -1.34
CA THR A 43 -20.09 4.73 -2.35
C THR A 43 -20.02 3.50 -3.27
N GLY A 44 -20.97 3.39 -4.21
CA GLY A 44 -20.90 2.36 -5.26
C GLY A 44 -19.64 2.51 -6.12
N ASP A 45 -19.28 3.73 -6.49
CA ASP A 45 -18.10 4.02 -7.33
C ASP A 45 -16.80 3.70 -6.58
N ASP A 46 -16.72 4.01 -5.28
CA ASP A 46 -15.55 3.66 -4.44
C ASP A 46 -15.33 2.14 -4.41
N ARG A 47 -16.42 1.36 -4.37
CA ARG A 47 -16.36 -0.11 -4.40
C ARG A 47 -15.92 -0.65 -5.76
N VAL A 48 -16.37 -0.02 -6.85
CA VAL A 48 -15.93 -0.40 -8.20
C VAL A 48 -14.43 -0.16 -8.33
N GLN A 49 -13.94 1.01 -7.90
CA GLN A 49 -12.52 1.34 -7.95
C GLN A 49 -11.68 0.43 -7.02
N LEU A 50 -12.21 0.03 -5.87
CA LEU A 50 -11.59 -0.95 -4.98
C LEU A 50 -11.51 -2.38 -5.54
N GLN A 51 -12.26 -2.74 -6.59
CA GLN A 51 -12.07 -4.07 -7.19
C GLN A 51 -10.70 -4.16 -7.88
N ASP A 52 -10.28 -3.08 -8.53
CA ASP A 52 -8.97 -2.98 -9.15
C ASP A 52 -7.87 -2.74 -8.11
N GLU A 53 -8.15 -1.93 -7.08
CA GLU A 53 -7.13 -1.48 -6.13
C GLU A 53 -7.05 -2.27 -4.81
N GLY A 54 -8.15 -2.87 -4.36
CA GLY A 54 -8.25 -3.57 -3.07
C GLY A 54 -7.95 -5.07 -3.14
N SER A 55 -7.78 -5.62 -4.33
CA SER A 55 -7.54 -7.06 -4.54
C SER A 55 -6.12 -7.50 -4.16
N GLY A 56 -5.14 -6.60 -4.17
CA GLY A 56 -3.72 -6.87 -3.90
C GLY A 56 -3.05 -5.84 -2.99
N LEU A 57 -1.83 -6.13 -2.53
CA LEU A 57 -1.01 -5.15 -1.81
C LEU A 57 -0.72 -3.94 -2.71
N GLN A 58 -0.85 -2.75 -2.15
CA GLN A 58 -0.48 -1.49 -2.79
C GLN A 58 0.81 -0.99 -2.17
N PHE A 59 1.77 -0.60 -3.02
CA PHE A 59 3.12 -0.23 -2.62
C PHE A 59 3.33 1.27 -2.73
N PHE A 60 3.87 1.84 -1.67
CA PHE A 60 4.14 3.26 -1.57
C PHE A 60 5.57 3.50 -1.13
N ARG A 61 6.13 4.59 -1.62
CA ARG A 61 7.45 5.07 -1.23
C ARG A 61 7.36 6.53 -0.83
N PHE A 62 8.08 6.90 0.22
CA PHE A 62 8.30 8.28 0.59
C PHE A 62 9.76 8.63 0.32
N THR A 63 9.98 9.71 -0.41
CA THR A 63 11.31 10.34 -0.51
C THR A 63 11.27 11.75 0.03
N PRO A 64 12.28 12.17 0.82
CA PRO A 64 12.45 13.56 1.19
C PRO A 64 12.44 14.45 -0.06
N GLY A 65 11.61 15.49 -0.07
CA GLY A 65 11.46 16.42 -1.20
C GLY A 65 10.36 16.07 -2.20
N THR A 66 9.91 14.81 -2.28
CA THR A 66 8.81 14.39 -3.18
C THR A 66 7.55 13.99 -2.42
N GLY A 67 7.69 13.50 -1.19
CA GLY A 67 6.56 12.99 -0.41
C GLY A 67 6.24 11.53 -0.72
N TRP A 68 5.03 11.10 -0.35
CA TRP A 68 4.52 9.76 -0.65
C TRP A 68 4.05 9.66 -2.09
N TRP A 69 4.38 8.55 -2.73
CA TRP A 69 3.93 8.24 -4.07
C TRP A 69 3.62 6.75 -4.22
N PHE A 70 2.65 6.46 -5.08
CA PHE A 70 2.27 5.11 -5.46
C PHE A 70 3.30 4.52 -6.43
N VAL A 71 3.83 3.35 -6.10
CA VAL A 71 4.90 2.69 -6.87
C VAL A 71 4.35 1.56 -7.73
N GLY A 72 3.29 0.90 -7.28
CA GLY A 72 2.67 -0.22 -7.97
C GLY A 72 1.80 -1.05 -7.05
N SER A 73 1.15 -2.05 -7.61
CA SER A 73 0.34 -3.03 -6.88
C SER A 73 0.89 -4.43 -7.07
N ASP A 74 0.42 -5.34 -6.23
CA ASP A 74 0.60 -6.77 -6.38
C ASP A 74 -0.02 -7.27 -7.71
N ALA A 75 0.42 -8.43 -8.15
CA ALA A 75 -0.11 -9.11 -9.33
C ALA A 75 -1.50 -9.72 -9.03
N TYR A 76 -2.19 -10.13 -10.09
CA TYR A 76 -3.37 -10.97 -9.99
C TYR A 76 -3.03 -12.41 -10.46
N PRO A 77 -3.37 -13.46 -9.69
CA PRO A 77 -3.92 -13.43 -8.34
C PRO A 77 -2.92 -12.84 -7.32
N ALA A 78 -3.43 -12.22 -6.25
CA ALA A 78 -2.58 -11.58 -5.24
C ALA A 78 -1.68 -12.60 -4.55
N THR A 79 -0.38 -12.30 -4.50
CA THR A 79 0.64 -13.18 -3.91
C THR A 79 1.04 -12.75 -2.50
N ASP A 80 0.64 -11.56 -2.07
CA ASP A 80 1.11 -10.93 -0.83
C ASP A 80 2.64 -10.73 -0.78
N ASP A 81 3.30 -10.79 -1.95
CA ASP A 81 4.75 -10.63 -2.05
C ASP A 81 5.15 -9.16 -2.07
N CYS A 82 5.63 -8.66 -0.93
CA CYS A 82 6.13 -7.30 -0.81
C CYS A 82 7.59 -7.11 -1.27
N SER A 83 8.31 -8.19 -1.61
CA SER A 83 9.73 -8.17 -1.97
C SER A 83 10.00 -7.47 -3.30
N ARG A 84 9.00 -7.43 -4.20
CA ARG A 84 9.10 -6.76 -5.50
C ARG A 84 9.35 -5.25 -5.41
N PHE A 85 8.90 -4.60 -4.34
CA PHE A 85 8.93 -3.14 -4.22
C PHE A 85 9.70 -2.63 -2.99
N ALA A 86 10.02 -3.50 -2.04
CA ALA A 86 10.87 -3.19 -0.91
C ALA A 86 12.32 -3.65 -1.16
N PRO A 87 13.34 -2.91 -0.66
CA PRO A 87 14.71 -3.41 -0.66
C PRO A 87 14.82 -4.76 0.06
N VAL A 88 15.69 -5.67 -0.41
CA VAL A 88 15.82 -7.05 0.09
C VAL A 88 15.94 -7.15 1.62
N ALA A 89 16.72 -6.26 2.23
CA ALA A 89 16.88 -6.24 3.69
C ALA A 89 15.56 -5.91 4.42
N LEU A 90 14.75 -5.02 3.85
CA LEU A 90 13.46 -4.64 4.41
C LEU A 90 12.39 -5.70 4.15
N ALA A 91 12.37 -6.30 2.95
CA ALA A 91 11.48 -7.42 2.64
C ALA A 91 11.67 -8.59 3.62
N ARG A 92 12.92 -8.90 3.97
CA ARG A 92 13.24 -9.91 5.00
C ARG A 92 12.72 -9.52 6.39
N GLN A 93 12.81 -8.25 6.79
CA GLN A 93 12.26 -7.79 8.07
C GLN A 93 10.73 -7.88 8.12
N TRP A 94 10.09 -7.69 6.97
CA TRP A 94 8.64 -7.84 6.82
C TRP A 94 8.19 -9.29 6.66
N ASN A 95 9.12 -10.27 6.65
CA ASN A 95 8.86 -11.69 6.38
C ASN A 95 8.11 -11.95 5.06
N CYS A 96 8.34 -11.10 4.05
CA CYS A 96 7.88 -11.38 2.69
C CYS A 96 8.87 -12.32 1.99
N SER A 97 8.32 -13.28 1.24
CA SER A 97 9.08 -14.32 0.53
C SER A 97 8.97 -14.18 -0.97
#